data_AF-A0A7Y3PAF7-F1
#
_entry.id   AF-A0A7Y3PAF7-F1
#
_cell.length_a   1.000
_cell.length_b   1.000
_cell.length_c   1.000
_cell.angle_alpha   90.00
_cell.angle_beta   90.00
_cell.angle_gamma   90.00
#
_symmetry.space_group_name_H-M   'P 1'
#
loop_
_entity.id
_entity.type
_entity.pdbx_description
1 polymer ?
#
loop_
_entity_poly.entity_id
_entity_poly.type
_entity_poly.pdbx_seq_one_letter_code
_entity_poly.pdbx_strand_id
1 'polypeptide(L)'
;MRDRPTAPRTSASRQVLASILSAALVVQSAIPAFAGQFTVFRKTYNGAQREDASAITSDFGVLSASTTWALAVTNGDPSNPAVPKAEGAQVVLNGKRVLGERDFHPDVARDKRDLKEDARKIARDQKVVADAQADAAAAASKYGADSDRARDAQSRLERARAALRRSQSDQIKDEADLARDTAEQSGSFSVPLTNVRLADVLKARVEGRRGSQMTLGVVGQDNQPPMLTWLTPAASQVLQTGSVSAQLKLTDDVSGVDPATLTITLDTASVLGNFTALSAPTLSATLNATLNVGLGAHMLTANAKDKAGNAATAASVAFVYDVPPTSNAG
;
A
#
# COMPACT_ATOMS: atom_id res chain seq x y z
N MET A 1 -86.52 28.97 16.35
CA MET A 1 -85.45 28.04 16.78
C MET A 1 -84.58 27.82 15.57
N ARG A 2 -83.38 28.40 15.56
CA ARG A 2 -82.59 28.67 14.35
C ARG A 2 -81.90 27.43 13.79
N ASP A 3 -81.81 27.46 12.46
CA ASP A 3 -81.32 26.48 11.52
C ASP A 3 -79.86 26.03 11.69
N ARG A 4 -79.62 24.74 11.41
CA ARG A 4 -78.37 24.14 10.87
C ARG A 4 -78.09 24.72 9.45
N PRO A 5 -76.97 24.44 8.75
CA PRO A 5 -75.78 23.61 8.99
C PRO A 5 -74.47 24.44 8.76
N THR A 6 -73.22 23.98 8.74
CA THR A 6 -72.53 23.17 7.72
C THR A 6 -71.03 23.17 8.10
N ALA A 7 -70.31 22.06 7.92
CA ALA A 7 -68.83 22.01 7.89
C ALA A 7 -68.29 22.81 6.66
N PRO A 8 -66.98 23.03 6.37
CA PRO A 8 -65.78 22.28 6.82
C PRO A 8 -64.41 23.06 6.86
N ARG A 9 -63.31 22.29 6.99
CA ARG A 9 -61.98 22.42 6.31
C ARG A 9 -60.90 23.45 6.73
N THR A 10 -59.77 22.85 7.17
CA THR A 10 -58.35 23.02 6.72
C THR A 10 -57.49 24.25 7.06
N SER A 11 -56.33 23.91 7.66
CA SER A 11 -54.95 24.33 7.36
C SER A 11 -54.47 25.71 7.84
N ALA A 12 -53.44 25.72 8.71
CA ALA A 12 -52.05 25.98 8.30
C ALA A 12 -51.11 26.31 9.49
N SER A 13 -49.95 25.64 9.50
CA SER A 13 -48.60 26.24 9.61
C SER A 13 -47.96 26.65 10.95
N ARG A 14 -46.71 26.15 11.10
CA ARG A 14 -45.50 26.65 11.83
C ARG A 14 -45.50 26.49 13.36
N GLN A 15 -44.41 26.14 14.05
CA GLN A 15 -43.01 25.75 13.76
C GLN A 15 -42.38 25.26 15.09
N VAL A 16 -41.44 24.30 15.00
CA VAL A 16 -40.16 24.21 15.74
C VAL A 16 -40.20 24.00 17.27
N LEU A 17 -39.82 22.79 17.73
CA LEU A 17 -38.65 22.54 18.60
C LEU A 17 -38.49 21.04 18.99
N ALA A 18 -37.27 20.52 18.78
CA ALA A 18 -36.54 19.49 19.56
C ALA A 18 -37.22 18.11 19.79
N SER A 19 -36.67 16.94 19.47
CA SER A 19 -35.28 16.47 19.44
C SER A 19 -35.20 15.19 18.59
N ILE A 20 -34.24 15.13 17.66
CA ILE A 20 -33.89 13.90 16.94
C ILE A 20 -32.71 13.26 17.68
N LEU A 21 -32.94 12.11 18.30
CA LEU A 21 -31.87 11.25 18.79
C LEU A 21 -31.43 10.34 17.63
N SER A 22 -30.45 10.80 16.86
CA SER A 22 -29.83 10.01 15.78
C SER A 22 -28.84 9.01 16.37
N ALA A 23 -29.24 7.74 16.45
CA ALA A 23 -28.30 6.63 16.51
C ALA A 23 -28.00 6.17 15.07
N ALA A 24 -27.07 6.86 14.40
CA ALA A 24 -26.51 6.38 13.15
C ALA A 24 -25.42 5.35 13.48
N LEU A 25 -25.80 4.07 13.44
CA LEU A 25 -24.85 2.96 13.37
C LEU A 25 -24.15 3.04 12.00
N VAL A 26 -23.02 3.73 11.95
CA VAL A 26 -22.13 3.71 10.78
C VAL A 26 -21.48 2.33 10.77
N VAL A 27 -22.08 1.39 10.04
CA VAL A 27 -21.34 0.23 9.52
C VAL A 27 -20.39 0.81 8.47
N GLN A 28 -19.18 1.15 8.93
CA GLN A 28 -18.12 1.58 8.05
C GLN A 28 -17.69 0.34 7.27
N SER A 29 -18.26 0.17 6.07
CA SER A 29 -17.73 -0.76 5.09
C SER A 29 -16.28 -0.33 4.83
N ALA A 30 -15.33 -1.14 5.27
CA ALA A 30 -13.93 -0.97 4.94
C ALA A 30 -13.81 -1.05 3.41
N ILE A 31 -13.75 0.12 2.77
CA ILE A 31 -13.31 0.23 1.39
C ILE A 31 -11.83 -0.19 1.42
N PRO A 32 -11.39 -1.20 0.67
CA PRO A 32 -9.97 -1.54 0.62
C PRO A 32 -9.22 -0.32 0.07
N ALA A 33 -8.42 0.32 0.91
CA ALA A 33 -7.55 1.42 0.52
C ALA A 33 -6.48 0.86 -0.43
N PHE A 34 -6.63 1.09 -1.74
CA PHE A 34 -5.56 0.89 -2.69
C PHE A 34 -4.74 2.19 -2.79
N ALA A 35 -3.63 2.25 -2.06
CA ALA A 35 -2.50 3.17 -2.25
C ALA A 35 -1.31 2.68 -1.40
N GLY A 36 -0.68 1.56 -1.78
CA GLY A 36 0.25 0.80 -0.91
C GLY A 36 1.72 0.78 -1.32
N GLN A 37 2.08 1.33 -2.48
CA GLN A 37 3.43 1.26 -3.04
C GLN A 37 3.93 2.61 -3.53
N PHE A 38 5.22 2.87 -3.36
CA PHE A 38 5.89 4.05 -3.90
C PHE A 38 7.25 3.68 -4.49
N THR A 39 7.70 4.48 -5.47
CA THR A 39 8.99 4.26 -6.15
C THR A 39 9.98 5.36 -5.77
N VAL A 40 11.12 4.98 -5.22
CA VAL A 40 12.20 5.92 -4.82
C VAL A 40 13.30 6.04 -5.87
N PHE A 41 13.44 5.02 -6.70
CA PHE A 41 14.41 4.97 -7.78
C PHE A 41 13.77 4.34 -9.00
N ARG A 42 14.02 4.91 -10.18
CA ARG A 42 13.65 4.31 -11.46
C ARG A 42 14.69 4.68 -12.51
N LYS A 43 15.21 3.69 -13.22
CA LYS A 43 16.17 3.92 -14.31
C LYS A 43 16.03 2.87 -15.39
N THR A 44 16.08 3.34 -16.64
CA THR A 44 16.11 2.49 -17.83
C THR A 44 17.56 2.33 -18.32
N TYR A 45 17.93 1.09 -18.58
CA TYR A 45 19.24 0.66 -19.03
C TYR A 45 19.10 0.10 -20.45
N ASN A 46 19.99 0.51 -21.34
CA ASN A 46 20.09 -0.09 -22.67
C ASN A 46 21.04 -1.28 -22.59
N GLY A 47 20.62 -2.41 -23.16
CA GLY A 47 21.47 -3.59 -23.29
C GLY A 47 22.62 -3.32 -24.25
N ALA A 48 23.81 -3.76 -23.84
CA ALA A 48 24.98 -3.83 -24.70
C ALA A 48 25.36 -5.29 -24.94
N GLN A 49 26.10 -5.55 -26.02
CA GLN A 49 26.71 -6.86 -26.24
C GLN A 49 27.56 -7.24 -25.03
N ARG A 50 27.60 -8.53 -24.70
CA ARG A 50 28.20 -9.03 -23.45
C ARG A 50 29.62 -8.50 -23.20
N GLU A 51 30.44 -8.41 -24.24
CA GLU A 51 31.82 -7.94 -24.16
C GLU A 51 31.94 -6.43 -23.92
N ASP A 52 30.92 -5.65 -24.29
CA ASP A 52 30.87 -4.19 -24.16
C ASP A 52 30.09 -3.72 -22.92
N ALA A 53 29.32 -4.61 -22.30
CA ALA A 53 28.45 -4.27 -21.19
C ALA A 53 29.26 -3.85 -19.95
N SER A 54 29.27 -2.55 -19.65
CA SER A 54 29.85 -2.01 -18.42
C SER A 54 28.79 -1.81 -17.34
N ALA A 55 29.16 -2.00 -16.07
CA ALA A 55 28.27 -1.75 -14.96
C ALA A 55 28.02 -0.24 -14.78
N ILE A 56 26.76 0.17 -14.84
CA ILE A 56 26.33 1.53 -14.54
C ILE A 56 26.03 1.63 -13.05
N THR A 57 26.70 2.57 -12.38
CA THR A 57 26.47 2.89 -10.96
C THR A 57 25.40 3.97 -10.84
N SER A 58 24.51 3.87 -9.85
CA SER A 58 23.46 4.83 -9.59
C SER A 58 23.20 4.91 -8.09
N ASP A 59 23.18 6.14 -7.58
CA ASP A 59 22.92 6.41 -6.17
C ASP A 59 21.45 6.75 -5.96
N PHE A 60 20.89 6.33 -4.85
CA PHE A 60 19.54 6.71 -4.43
C PHE A 60 19.45 6.76 -2.90
N GLY A 61 18.43 7.43 -2.39
CA GLY A 61 18.15 7.48 -0.95
C GLY A 61 16.75 7.01 -0.65
N VAL A 62 16.57 6.50 0.57
CA VAL A 62 15.25 6.17 1.13
C VAL A 62 15.03 6.91 2.44
N LEU A 63 13.79 7.20 2.78
CA LEU A 63 13.45 7.84 4.06
C LEU A 63 13.48 6.86 5.22
N SER A 64 13.10 5.60 4.98
CA SER A 64 13.02 4.55 6.00
C SER A 64 13.71 3.26 5.54
N ALA A 65 14.84 2.93 6.16
CA ALA A 65 15.59 1.71 5.86
C ALA A 65 14.95 0.44 6.44
N SER A 66 14.06 0.58 7.43
CA SER A 66 13.30 -0.52 8.03
C SER A 66 12.11 -0.98 7.20
N THR A 67 11.75 -0.22 6.15
CA THR A 67 10.67 -0.58 5.22
C THR A 67 11.01 -1.83 4.43
N THR A 68 10.00 -2.60 4.04
CA THR A 68 10.18 -3.70 3.09
C THR A 68 10.35 -3.13 1.68
N TRP A 69 11.50 -3.41 1.08
CA TRP A 69 11.87 -2.94 -0.25
C TRP A 69 11.93 -4.09 -1.25
N ALA A 70 11.59 -3.79 -2.51
CA ALA A 70 11.81 -4.69 -3.63
C ALA A 70 12.43 -3.96 -4.82
N LEU A 71 13.20 -4.70 -5.61
CA LEU A 71 13.65 -4.29 -6.93
C LEU A 71 12.62 -4.77 -7.94
N ALA A 72 11.82 -3.84 -8.44
CA ALA A 72 10.97 -4.07 -9.59
C ALA A 72 11.83 -4.07 -10.86
N VAL A 73 11.68 -5.11 -11.68
CA VAL A 73 12.39 -5.28 -12.94
C VAL A 73 11.36 -5.30 -14.05
N THR A 74 11.58 -4.51 -15.09
CA THR A 74 10.82 -4.55 -16.34
C THR A 74 11.81 -4.81 -17.47
N ASN A 75 11.77 -6.01 -18.06
CA ASN A 75 12.60 -6.42 -19.17
C ASN A 75 11.88 -6.17 -20.52
N GLY A 76 12.42 -5.26 -21.32
CA GLY A 76 11.76 -4.65 -22.48
C GLY A 76 10.93 -3.41 -22.09
N ASP A 77 10.00 -3.03 -22.98
CA ASP A 77 9.05 -1.96 -22.75
C ASP A 77 7.61 -2.51 -22.89
N PRO A 78 6.81 -2.57 -21.81
CA PRO A 78 5.43 -3.04 -21.85
C PRO A 78 4.54 -2.21 -22.79
N SER A 79 4.88 -0.93 -22.99
CA SER A 79 4.13 -0.04 -23.88
C SER A 79 4.55 -0.19 -25.34
N ASN A 80 5.70 -0.81 -25.61
CA ASN A 80 6.23 -1.04 -26.94
C ASN A 80 6.90 -2.43 -27.06
N PRO A 81 6.13 -3.47 -27.44
CA PRO A 81 6.65 -4.84 -27.53
C PRO A 81 7.71 -5.03 -28.63
N ALA A 82 7.93 -4.03 -29.50
CA ALA A 82 9.02 -4.06 -30.48
C ALA A 82 10.40 -3.83 -29.83
N VAL A 83 10.45 -3.24 -28.63
CA VAL A 83 11.69 -3.07 -27.87
C VAL A 83 12.19 -4.45 -27.43
N PRO A 84 13.37 -4.88 -27.88
CA PRO A 84 13.93 -6.15 -27.46
C PRO A 84 14.11 -6.23 -25.94
N LYS A 85 13.91 -7.43 -25.41
CA LYS A 85 14.25 -7.76 -24.03
C LYS A 85 15.76 -7.93 -23.92
N ALA A 86 16.32 -7.51 -22.80
CA ALA A 86 17.67 -7.88 -22.39
C ALA A 86 17.78 -9.40 -22.24
N GLU A 87 18.94 -9.93 -22.60
CA GLU A 87 19.27 -11.36 -22.56
C GLU A 87 19.78 -11.77 -21.18
N GLY A 88 20.31 -10.82 -20.40
CA GLY A 88 20.70 -11.04 -19.02
C GLY A 88 21.01 -9.73 -18.30
N ALA A 89 21.06 -9.78 -16.97
CA ALA A 89 21.60 -8.67 -16.18
C ALA A 89 22.24 -9.16 -14.89
N GLN A 90 23.19 -8.36 -14.39
CA GLN A 90 23.72 -8.49 -13.04
C GLN A 90 23.43 -7.21 -12.28
N VAL A 91 22.78 -7.33 -11.12
CA VAL A 91 22.45 -6.19 -10.26
C VAL A 91 23.01 -6.43 -8.87
N VAL A 92 23.72 -5.42 -8.35
CA VAL A 92 24.36 -5.41 -7.04
C VAL A 92 23.90 -4.17 -6.28
N LEU A 93 23.36 -4.36 -5.09
CA LEU A 93 23.00 -3.30 -4.15
C LEU A 93 24.02 -3.27 -3.01
N ASN A 94 24.72 -2.16 -2.81
CA ASN A 94 25.68 -1.99 -1.71
C ASN A 94 26.71 -3.14 -1.60
N GLY A 95 27.17 -3.65 -2.74
CA GLY A 95 28.10 -4.78 -2.82
C GLY A 95 27.48 -6.17 -2.69
N LYS A 96 26.18 -6.29 -2.38
CA LYS A 96 25.45 -7.57 -2.34
C LYS A 96 24.72 -7.82 -3.66
N ARG A 97 24.93 -9.00 -4.26
CA ARG A 97 24.21 -9.41 -5.47
C ARG A 97 22.71 -9.54 -5.18
N VAL A 98 21.89 -8.90 -6.02
CA VAL A 98 20.43 -8.95 -6.00
C VAL A 98 19.90 -9.77 -7.18
N LEU A 99 20.47 -9.55 -8.37
CA LEU A 99 20.14 -10.29 -9.60
C LEU A 99 21.42 -10.78 -10.27
N GLY A 100 21.37 -11.94 -10.89
CA GLY A 100 22.40 -12.50 -11.75
C GLY A 100 21.85 -12.94 -13.11
N GLU A 101 22.77 -13.31 -14.01
CA GLU A 101 22.46 -13.65 -15.41
C GLU A 101 21.41 -14.77 -15.54
N ARG A 102 21.39 -15.73 -14.61
CA ARG A 102 20.45 -16.86 -14.62
C ARG A 102 19.01 -16.48 -14.31
N ASP A 103 18.78 -15.33 -13.68
CA ASP A 103 17.44 -14.84 -13.31
C ASP A 103 16.67 -14.28 -14.53
N PHE A 104 17.23 -14.41 -15.75
CA PHE A 104 16.64 -13.96 -17.01
C PHE A 104 16.44 -15.10 -18.02
N HIS A 105 16.73 -16.35 -17.63
CA HIS A 105 16.53 -17.54 -18.46
C HIS A 105 15.57 -18.54 -17.80
N PRO A 106 14.27 -18.21 -17.68
CA PRO A 106 13.29 -19.12 -17.11
C PRO A 106 13.06 -20.33 -18.03
N ASP A 107 13.14 -21.55 -17.49
CA ASP A 107 12.78 -22.79 -18.21
C ASP A 107 11.30 -23.10 -17.99
N VAL A 108 10.43 -22.16 -18.42
CA VAL A 108 8.96 -22.23 -18.27
C VAL A 108 8.39 -23.57 -18.80
N ALA A 109 9.03 -24.16 -19.80
CA ALA A 109 8.62 -25.44 -20.37
C ALA A 109 8.87 -26.61 -19.42
N ARG A 110 9.93 -26.56 -18.62
CA ARG A 110 10.21 -27.51 -17.55
C ARG A 110 9.22 -27.34 -16.40
N ASP A 111 9.02 -26.13 -15.91
CA ASP A 111 8.12 -25.88 -14.77
C ASP A 111 6.68 -26.30 -15.08
N LYS A 112 6.21 -26.08 -16.33
CA LYS A 112 4.90 -26.59 -16.77
C LYS A 112 4.81 -28.12 -16.81
N ARG A 113 5.92 -28.82 -17.05
CA ARG A 113 5.96 -30.30 -17.00
C ARG A 113 5.92 -30.77 -15.54
N ASP A 114 6.70 -30.15 -14.68
CA ASP A 114 6.81 -30.50 -13.27
C ASP A 114 5.44 -30.30 -12.57
N LEU A 115 4.77 -29.15 -12.80
CA LEU A 115 3.42 -28.89 -12.29
C LEU A 115 2.37 -29.92 -12.78
N LYS A 116 2.50 -30.40 -14.01
CA LYS A 116 1.63 -31.44 -14.57
C LYS A 116 1.88 -32.80 -13.91
N GLU A 117 3.12 -33.09 -13.52
CA GLU A 117 3.48 -34.30 -12.78
C GLU A 117 2.93 -34.26 -11.35
N ASP A 118 3.02 -33.12 -10.68
CA ASP A 118 2.46 -32.90 -9.35
C ASP A 118 0.95 -33.03 -9.31
N ALA A 119 0.24 -32.44 -10.28
CA ALA A 119 -1.20 -32.62 -10.41
C ALA A 119 -1.60 -34.11 -10.54
N ARG A 120 -0.81 -34.91 -11.27
CA ARG A 120 -1.02 -36.37 -11.38
C ARG A 120 -0.71 -37.07 -10.05
N LYS A 121 0.32 -36.64 -9.33
CA LYS A 121 0.68 -37.19 -8.02
C LYS A 121 -0.41 -36.93 -6.98
N ILE A 122 -0.93 -35.71 -6.92
CA ILE A 122 -2.04 -35.35 -6.04
C ILE A 122 -3.29 -36.17 -6.34
N ALA A 123 -3.64 -36.35 -7.62
CA ALA A 123 -4.78 -37.20 -7.99
C ALA A 123 -4.61 -38.66 -7.52
N ARG A 124 -3.39 -39.21 -7.59
CA ARG A 124 -3.08 -40.54 -7.02
C ARG A 124 -3.21 -40.55 -5.50
N ASP A 125 -2.64 -39.56 -4.81
CA ASP A 125 -2.67 -39.48 -3.36
C ASP A 125 -4.10 -39.25 -2.81
N GLN A 126 -4.92 -38.47 -3.50
CA GLN A 126 -6.35 -38.31 -3.20
C GLN A 126 -7.10 -39.64 -3.30
N LYS A 127 -6.81 -40.45 -4.33
CA LYS A 127 -7.37 -41.79 -4.46
C LYS A 127 -6.95 -42.68 -3.28
N VAL A 128 -5.67 -42.66 -2.90
CA VAL A 128 -5.16 -43.43 -1.75
C VAL A 128 -5.84 -42.99 -0.44
N VAL A 129 -6.08 -41.69 -0.24
CA VAL A 129 -6.83 -41.18 0.91
C VAL A 129 -8.27 -41.68 0.90
N ALA A 130 -8.95 -41.67 -0.26
CA ALA A 130 -10.32 -42.17 -0.38
C ALA A 130 -10.42 -43.67 -0.06
N ASP A 131 -9.49 -44.47 -0.60
CA ASP A 131 -9.42 -45.91 -0.32
C ASP A 131 -9.13 -46.17 1.16
N ALA A 132 -8.17 -45.45 1.77
CA ALA A 132 -7.85 -45.58 3.19
C ALA A 132 -9.00 -45.12 4.12
N GLN A 133 -9.78 -44.13 3.69
CA GLN A 133 -10.95 -43.65 4.42
C GLN A 133 -12.07 -44.69 4.39
N ALA A 134 -12.30 -45.33 3.23
CA ALA A 134 -13.23 -46.44 3.09
C ALA A 134 -12.82 -47.64 3.96
N ASP A 135 -11.53 -48.01 3.93
CA ASP A 135 -10.96 -49.07 4.78
C ASP A 135 -11.17 -48.78 6.28
N ALA A 136 -10.88 -47.55 6.71
CA ALA A 136 -11.04 -47.14 8.12
C ALA A 136 -12.51 -47.16 8.55
N ALA A 137 -13.44 -46.69 7.70
CA ALA A 137 -14.87 -46.75 7.97
C ALA A 137 -15.38 -48.19 8.05
N ALA A 138 -14.95 -49.05 7.12
CA ALA A 138 -15.30 -50.47 7.11
C ALA A 138 -14.75 -51.21 8.34
N ALA A 139 -13.51 -50.93 8.75
CA ALA A 139 -12.91 -51.52 9.93
C ALA A 139 -13.62 -51.10 11.22
N ALA A 140 -13.95 -49.82 11.37
CA ALA A 140 -14.71 -49.31 12.51
C ALA A 140 -16.12 -49.93 12.59
N SER A 141 -16.81 -50.06 11.45
CA SER A 141 -18.13 -50.68 11.37
C SER A 141 -18.11 -52.17 11.72
N LYS A 142 -17.11 -52.92 11.23
CA LYS A 142 -17.04 -54.38 11.38
C LYS A 142 -16.47 -54.86 12.71
N TYR A 143 -15.48 -54.14 13.27
CA TYR A 143 -14.71 -54.60 14.43
C TYR A 143 -14.88 -53.70 15.66
N GLY A 144 -15.61 -52.59 15.55
CA GLY A 144 -15.69 -51.56 16.58
C GLY A 144 -14.53 -50.57 16.49
N ALA A 145 -14.81 -49.32 16.86
CA ALA A 145 -13.87 -48.19 16.71
C ALA A 145 -12.57 -48.35 17.51
N ASP A 146 -12.61 -49.08 18.63
CA ASP A 146 -11.45 -49.28 19.52
C ASP A 146 -10.62 -50.53 19.18
N SER A 147 -11.03 -51.32 18.19
CA SER A 147 -10.27 -52.50 17.78
C SER A 147 -8.91 -52.12 17.19
N ASP A 148 -7.91 -52.99 17.38
CA ASP A 148 -6.57 -52.76 16.81
C ASP A 148 -6.61 -52.64 15.28
N ARG A 149 -7.55 -53.32 14.61
CA ARG A 149 -7.78 -53.20 13.16
C ARG A 149 -8.31 -51.81 12.78
N ALA A 150 -9.21 -51.22 13.57
CA ALA A 150 -9.70 -49.87 13.34
C ALA A 150 -8.59 -48.83 13.58
N ARG A 151 -7.75 -49.01 14.61
CA ARG A 151 -6.60 -48.13 14.89
C ARG A 151 -5.52 -48.20 13.81
N ASP A 152 -5.20 -49.38 13.29
CA ASP A 152 -4.26 -49.52 12.18
C ASP A 152 -4.80 -48.86 10.90
N ALA A 153 -6.08 -49.07 10.58
CA ALA A 153 -6.72 -48.43 9.43
C ALA A 153 -6.75 -46.90 9.56
N GLN A 154 -7.02 -46.35 10.75
CA GLN A 154 -6.90 -44.91 11.03
C GLN A 154 -5.45 -44.41 10.87
N SER A 155 -4.46 -45.18 11.34
CA SER A 155 -3.04 -44.84 11.16
C SER A 155 -2.61 -44.85 9.68
N ARG A 156 -3.22 -45.72 8.86
CA ARG A 156 -3.03 -45.72 7.39
C ARG A 156 -3.69 -44.49 6.75
N LEU A 157 -4.89 -44.11 7.18
CA LEU A 157 -5.57 -42.89 6.72
C LEU A 157 -4.77 -41.63 7.03
N GLU A 158 -4.24 -41.49 8.24
CA GLU A 158 -3.44 -40.31 8.62
C GLU A 158 -2.11 -40.24 7.85
N ARG A 159 -1.46 -41.37 7.59
CA ARG A 159 -0.29 -41.43 6.70
C ARG A 159 -0.63 -40.99 5.26
N ALA A 160 -1.76 -41.45 4.73
CA ALA A 160 -2.23 -41.05 3.39
C ALA A 160 -2.53 -39.54 3.33
N ARG A 161 -3.19 -38.99 4.36
CA ARG A 161 -3.45 -37.54 4.46
C ARG A 161 -2.17 -36.72 4.57
N ALA A 162 -1.20 -37.18 5.35
CA ALA A 162 0.11 -36.53 5.45
C ALA A 162 0.86 -36.53 4.10
N ALA A 163 0.80 -37.62 3.34
CA ALA A 163 1.39 -37.70 2.00
C ALA A 163 0.71 -36.72 1.03
N LEU A 164 -0.63 -36.66 1.02
CA LEU A 164 -1.38 -35.70 0.21
C LEU A 164 -1.00 -34.24 0.53
N ARG A 165 -0.87 -33.89 1.82
CA ARG A 165 -0.45 -32.55 2.24
C ARG A 165 0.95 -32.20 1.73
N ARG A 166 1.89 -33.15 1.71
CA ARG A 166 3.24 -32.93 1.14
C ARG A 166 3.15 -32.64 -0.36
N SER A 167 2.41 -33.46 -1.11
CA SER A 167 2.21 -33.25 -2.55
C SER A 167 1.56 -31.91 -2.88
N GLN A 168 0.61 -31.46 -2.06
CA GLN A 168 0.01 -30.12 -2.20
C GLN A 168 1.03 -29.01 -1.90
N SER A 169 1.92 -29.21 -0.93
CA SER A 169 2.99 -28.25 -0.64
C SER A 169 4.01 -28.17 -1.78
N ASP A 170 4.34 -29.30 -2.40
CA ASP A 170 5.23 -29.35 -3.57
C ASP A 170 4.61 -28.59 -4.74
N GLN A 171 3.33 -28.85 -5.05
CA GLN A 171 2.60 -28.11 -6.09
C GLN A 171 2.61 -26.59 -5.86
N ILE A 172 2.39 -26.12 -4.63
CA ILE A 172 2.41 -24.68 -4.32
C ILE A 172 3.78 -24.06 -4.64
N LYS A 173 4.86 -24.80 -4.41
CA LYS A 173 6.21 -24.35 -4.71
C LYS A 173 6.44 -24.27 -6.22
N ASP A 174 6.04 -25.31 -6.96
CA ASP A 174 6.17 -25.37 -8.41
C ASP A 174 5.27 -24.33 -9.11
N GLU A 175 4.09 -24.02 -8.55
CA GLU A 175 3.25 -22.91 -9.02
C GLU A 175 3.92 -21.55 -8.80
N ALA A 176 4.60 -21.36 -7.67
CA ALA A 176 5.34 -20.13 -7.40
C ALA A 176 6.56 -19.97 -8.31
N ASP A 177 7.28 -21.06 -8.58
CA ASP A 177 8.39 -21.08 -9.54
C ASP A 177 7.87 -20.82 -10.97
N LEU A 178 6.81 -21.51 -11.42
CA LEU A 178 6.19 -21.25 -12.73
C LEU A 178 5.67 -19.82 -12.85
N ALA A 179 5.06 -19.26 -11.80
CA ALA A 179 4.57 -17.88 -11.80
C ALA A 179 5.73 -16.89 -11.90
N ARG A 180 6.84 -17.12 -11.18
CA ARG A 180 8.07 -16.32 -11.29
C ARG A 180 8.63 -16.39 -12.71
N ASP A 181 8.84 -17.60 -13.22
CA ASP A 181 9.41 -17.86 -14.54
C ASP A 181 8.51 -17.35 -15.68
N THR A 182 7.18 -17.44 -15.51
CA THR A 182 6.20 -16.84 -16.44
C THR A 182 6.19 -15.30 -16.34
N ALA A 183 6.37 -14.72 -15.16
CA ALA A 183 6.48 -13.27 -14.98
C ALA A 183 7.78 -12.72 -15.58
N GLU A 184 8.90 -13.44 -15.41
CA GLU A 184 10.18 -13.21 -16.09
C GLU A 184 9.99 -13.27 -17.62
N GLN A 185 9.21 -14.23 -18.12
CA GLN A 185 8.84 -14.31 -19.53
C GLN A 185 7.89 -13.17 -19.97
N SER A 186 7.01 -12.68 -19.08
CA SER A 186 6.13 -11.53 -19.34
C SER A 186 6.92 -10.21 -19.46
N GLY A 187 8.14 -10.18 -18.94
CA GLY A 187 9.02 -9.02 -18.98
C GLY A 187 8.82 -8.09 -17.78
N SER A 188 8.20 -8.54 -16.69
CA SER A 188 8.19 -7.79 -15.42
C SER A 188 8.09 -8.70 -14.21
N PHE A 189 8.95 -8.49 -13.21
CA PHE A 189 8.97 -9.24 -11.95
C PHE A 189 9.54 -8.38 -10.81
N SER A 190 9.59 -8.89 -9.58
CA SER A 190 10.16 -8.17 -8.44
C SER A 190 10.98 -9.08 -7.54
N VAL A 191 12.08 -8.56 -7.00
CA VAL A 191 12.97 -9.29 -6.10
C VAL A 191 13.10 -8.54 -4.77
N PRO A 192 12.94 -9.20 -3.61
CA PRO A 192 13.09 -8.52 -2.33
C PRO A 192 14.53 -8.00 -2.15
N LEU A 193 14.65 -6.75 -1.70
CA LEU A 193 15.93 -6.14 -1.39
C LEU A 193 16.27 -6.37 0.08
N THR A 194 17.51 -6.80 0.31
CA THR A 194 18.11 -6.88 1.64
C THR A 194 19.34 -5.98 1.63
N ASN A 195 19.67 -5.32 2.76
CA ASN A 195 20.76 -4.33 2.88
C ASN A 195 20.48 -2.98 2.18
N VAL A 196 19.23 -2.49 2.23
CA VAL A 196 18.86 -1.09 1.91
C VAL A 196 19.27 -0.18 3.07
N ARG A 197 19.73 1.03 2.76
CA ARG A 197 20.25 2.03 3.69
C ARG A 197 19.65 3.40 3.33
N LEU A 198 19.81 4.40 4.19
CA LEU A 198 19.32 5.75 3.88
C LEU A 198 19.97 6.35 2.62
N ALA A 199 21.20 5.93 2.30
CA ALA A 199 21.88 6.20 1.05
C ALA A 199 22.44 4.89 0.49
N ASP A 200 22.06 4.58 -0.75
CA ASP A 200 22.29 3.31 -1.41
C ASP A 200 22.97 3.49 -2.76
N VAL A 201 23.74 2.48 -3.13
CA VAL A 201 24.41 2.40 -4.43
C VAL A 201 23.94 1.15 -5.16
N LEU A 202 23.26 1.34 -6.28
CA LEU A 202 22.87 0.28 -7.21
C LEU A 202 23.85 0.23 -8.39
N LYS A 203 24.43 -0.94 -8.62
CA LYS A 203 25.25 -1.22 -9.81
C LYS A 203 24.53 -2.22 -10.67
N ALA A 204 24.28 -1.88 -11.93
CA ALA A 204 23.61 -2.74 -12.88
C ALA A 204 24.41 -2.86 -14.18
N ARG A 205 24.62 -4.09 -14.62
CA ARG A 205 25.17 -4.44 -15.93
C ARG A 205 24.07 -5.18 -16.69
N VAL A 206 23.66 -4.66 -17.84
CA VAL A 206 22.58 -5.23 -18.65
C VAL A 206 23.14 -5.68 -20.00
N GLU A 207 22.92 -6.93 -20.32
CA GLU A 207 23.40 -7.61 -21.52
C GLU A 207 22.24 -7.86 -22.48
N GLY A 208 22.52 -7.71 -23.77
CA GLY A 208 21.59 -8.10 -24.82
C GLY A 208 21.94 -7.44 -26.15
N ARG A 209 21.22 -7.82 -27.20
CA ARG A 209 21.37 -7.19 -28.51
C ARG A 209 21.13 -5.68 -28.47
N ARG A 210 21.70 -4.96 -29.44
CA ARG A 210 21.54 -3.50 -29.58
C ARG A 210 20.05 -3.12 -29.61
N GLY A 211 19.70 -2.12 -28.81
CA GLY A 211 18.32 -1.64 -28.68
C GLY A 211 17.50 -2.37 -27.61
N SER A 212 18.03 -3.41 -26.97
CA SER A 212 17.36 -4.02 -25.81
C SER A 212 17.26 -3.05 -24.65
N GLN A 213 16.20 -3.15 -23.86
CA GLN A 213 16.02 -2.31 -22.68
C GLN A 213 15.63 -3.10 -21.45
N MET A 214 16.04 -2.59 -20.29
CA MET A 214 15.58 -3.04 -18.99
C MET A 214 15.38 -1.84 -18.08
N THR A 215 14.23 -1.72 -17.44
CA THR A 215 13.97 -0.72 -16.42
C THR A 215 14.04 -1.37 -15.04
N LEU A 216 14.83 -0.77 -14.15
CA LEU A 216 14.89 -1.14 -12.75
C LEU A 216 14.20 -0.06 -11.92
N GLY A 217 13.39 -0.47 -10.96
CA GLY A 217 12.76 0.40 -9.97
C GLY A 217 12.96 -0.12 -8.56
N VAL A 218 13.26 0.75 -7.60
CA VAL A 218 13.23 0.39 -6.18
C VAL A 218 11.91 0.85 -5.60
N VAL A 219 11.12 -0.10 -5.13
CA VAL A 219 9.75 0.10 -4.65
C VAL A 219 9.65 -0.23 -3.16
N GLY A 220 9.01 0.66 -2.42
CA GLY A 220 8.69 0.49 -1.00
C GLY A 220 7.19 0.28 -0.82
N GLN A 221 6.81 -0.34 0.29
CA GLN A 221 5.42 -0.53 0.70
C GLN A 221 5.08 0.43 1.84
N ASP A 222 3.96 1.11 1.73
CA ASP A 222 3.43 1.98 2.78
C ASP A 222 1.91 2.03 2.71
N ASN A 223 1.26 1.60 3.79
CA ASN A 223 -0.19 1.54 3.91
C ASN A 223 -0.71 2.40 5.07
N GLN A 224 0.13 3.27 5.64
CA GLN A 224 -0.26 4.13 6.76
C GLN A 224 -0.41 5.56 6.27
N PRO A 225 -1.53 6.24 6.57
CA PRO A 225 -1.69 7.64 6.21
C PRO A 225 -0.80 8.54 7.08
N PRO A 226 -0.37 9.69 6.55
CA PRO A 226 0.36 10.66 7.34
C PRO A 226 -0.55 11.34 8.38
N MET A 227 0.05 11.85 9.45
CA MET A 227 -0.64 12.59 10.51
C MET A 227 -0.33 14.09 10.43
N LEU A 228 -1.38 14.90 10.53
CA LEU A 228 -1.32 16.36 10.49
C LEU A 228 -1.85 16.91 11.82
N THR A 229 -1.18 17.89 12.42
CA THR A 229 -1.60 18.46 13.71
C THR A 229 -1.25 19.94 13.80
N TRP A 230 -2.25 20.78 14.08
CA TRP A 230 -2.03 22.18 14.39
C TRP A 230 -1.45 22.33 15.80
N LEU A 231 -0.28 22.96 15.91
CA LEU A 231 0.34 23.32 17.18
C LEU A 231 -0.08 24.73 17.61
N THR A 232 -0.16 25.65 16.64
CA THR A 232 -0.73 26.98 16.84
C THR A 232 -1.55 27.38 15.62
N PRO A 233 -2.64 28.15 15.80
CA PRO A 233 -3.26 28.50 17.07
C PRO A 233 -3.84 27.26 17.79
N ALA A 234 -4.09 27.38 19.09
CA ALA A 234 -4.79 26.32 19.83
C ALA A 234 -6.29 26.35 19.48
N ALA A 235 -6.96 25.20 19.60
CA ALA A 235 -8.39 25.11 19.34
C ALA A 235 -9.18 26.08 20.23
N SER A 236 -10.07 26.85 19.61
CA SER A 236 -10.92 27.87 20.25
C SER A 236 -10.15 29.00 20.94
N GLN A 237 -8.88 29.22 20.58
CA GLN A 237 -8.08 30.33 21.11
C GLN A 237 -8.66 31.68 20.66
N VAL A 238 -8.74 32.63 21.60
CA VAL A 238 -9.01 34.05 21.32
C VAL A 238 -7.68 34.81 21.30
N LEU A 239 -7.37 35.43 20.18
CA LEU A 239 -6.17 36.23 19.94
C LEU A 239 -6.53 37.71 20.00
N GLN A 240 -5.61 38.53 20.50
CA GLN A 240 -5.75 40.00 20.56
C GLN A 240 -4.96 40.72 19.44
N THR A 241 -4.56 39.97 18.41
CA THR A 241 -3.83 40.49 17.26
C THR A 241 -4.30 39.81 15.99
N GLY A 242 -4.41 40.57 14.91
CA GLY A 242 -4.71 40.06 13.57
C GLY A 242 -3.50 39.43 12.88
N SER A 243 -2.29 39.54 13.45
CA SER A 243 -1.09 38.84 12.97
C SER A 243 -0.91 37.54 13.75
N VAL A 244 -1.35 36.44 13.16
CA VAL A 244 -1.48 35.13 13.81
C VAL A 244 -0.30 34.23 13.44
N SER A 245 0.39 33.69 14.44
CA SER A 245 1.40 32.65 14.21
C SER A 245 0.73 31.28 14.07
N ALA A 246 0.92 30.65 12.91
CA ALA A 246 0.40 29.32 12.62
C ALA A 246 1.53 28.31 12.51
N GLN A 247 1.37 27.16 13.16
CA GLN A 247 2.32 26.06 13.14
C GLN A 247 1.60 24.74 12.88
N LEU A 248 1.99 24.03 11.82
CA LEU A 248 1.45 22.73 11.44
C LEU A 248 2.55 21.67 11.55
N LYS A 249 2.34 20.67 12.40
CA LYS A 249 3.17 19.47 12.46
C LYS A 249 2.67 18.44 11.46
N LEU A 250 3.62 17.88 10.72
CA LEU A 250 3.42 16.82 9.74
C LEU A 250 4.31 15.63 10.15
N THR A 251 3.75 14.43 10.19
CA THR A 251 4.50 13.19 10.44
C THR A 251 4.05 12.05 9.55
N ASP A 252 5.00 11.21 9.17
CA ASP A 252 4.81 9.97 8.44
C ASP A 252 5.93 8.98 8.84
N ASP A 253 5.68 7.67 8.76
CA ASP A 253 6.62 6.67 9.27
C ASP A 253 7.47 6.00 8.17
N VAL A 254 7.08 6.12 6.89
CA VAL A 254 7.66 5.32 5.81
C VAL A 254 7.95 6.11 4.54
N SER A 255 6.93 6.57 3.82
CA SER A 255 7.09 7.13 2.48
C SER A 255 7.24 8.66 2.47
N GLY A 256 6.94 9.29 3.61
CA GLY A 256 7.03 10.72 3.82
C GLY A 256 5.83 11.47 3.24
N VAL A 257 5.51 12.62 3.83
CA VAL A 257 4.43 13.48 3.33
C VAL A 257 4.79 14.04 1.95
N ASP A 258 3.95 13.85 0.94
CA ASP A 258 4.18 14.35 -0.42
C ASP A 258 3.88 15.86 -0.51
N PRO A 259 4.89 16.71 -0.74
CA PRO A 259 4.68 18.15 -0.80
C PRO A 259 3.74 18.60 -1.92
N ALA A 260 3.66 17.83 -3.01
CA ALA A 260 2.79 18.15 -4.14
C ALA A 260 1.28 18.03 -3.80
N THR A 261 0.95 17.36 -2.69
CA THR A 261 -0.43 17.11 -2.26
C THR A 261 -0.85 17.94 -1.06
N LEU A 262 0.09 18.63 -0.42
CA LEU A 262 -0.17 19.45 0.75
C LEU A 262 -1.02 20.66 0.35
N THR A 263 -2.13 20.85 1.06
CA THR A 263 -2.96 22.04 0.96
C THR A 263 -3.17 22.61 2.34
N ILE A 264 -3.15 23.93 2.45
CA ILE A 264 -3.47 24.65 3.69
C ILE A 264 -4.39 25.81 3.31
N THR A 265 -5.56 25.86 3.92
CA THR A 265 -6.53 26.93 3.72
C THR A 265 -6.86 27.65 5.02
N LEU A 266 -7.13 28.94 4.90
CA LEU A 266 -7.73 29.80 5.92
C LEU A 266 -9.07 30.26 5.38
N ASP A 267 -10.16 29.91 6.07
CA ASP A 267 -11.54 30.21 5.64
C ASP A 267 -11.78 29.87 4.16
N THR A 268 -11.29 28.70 3.75
CA THR A 268 -11.31 28.15 2.37
C THR A 268 -10.31 28.75 1.38
N ALA A 269 -9.71 29.91 1.66
CA ALA A 269 -8.68 30.50 0.82
C ALA A 269 -7.32 29.82 1.03
N SER A 270 -6.61 29.48 -0.05
CA SER A 270 -5.28 28.89 0.05
C SER A 270 -4.27 29.86 0.67
N VAL A 271 -3.57 29.41 1.71
CA VAL A 271 -2.49 30.14 2.40
C VAL A 271 -1.18 29.35 2.43
N LEU A 272 -1.08 28.25 1.65
CA LEU A 272 0.10 27.39 1.61
C LEU A 272 1.40 28.18 1.33
N GLY A 273 1.33 29.18 0.45
CA GLY A 273 2.49 30.02 0.11
C GLY A 273 3.01 30.89 1.25
N ASN A 274 2.25 31.06 2.34
CA ASN A 274 2.68 31.77 3.55
C ASN A 274 3.46 30.88 4.52
N PHE A 275 3.38 29.56 4.36
CA PHE A 275 4.11 28.61 5.20
C PHE A 275 5.52 28.39 4.68
N THR A 276 6.44 28.05 5.58
CA THR A 276 7.75 27.51 5.22
C THR A 276 7.58 26.36 4.22
N ALA A 277 8.33 26.40 3.12
CA ALA A 277 8.19 25.41 2.06
C ALA A 277 8.60 24.01 2.53
N LEU A 278 7.81 23.00 2.14
CA LEU A 278 8.19 21.60 2.21
C LEU A 278 8.78 21.20 0.85
N SER A 279 10.11 21.15 0.72
CA SER A 279 10.76 21.00 -0.59
C SER A 279 10.91 19.56 -1.07
N ALA A 280 10.81 18.58 -0.16
CA ALA A 280 10.94 17.16 -0.46
C ALA A 280 10.10 16.34 0.52
N PRO A 281 9.79 15.08 0.18
CA PRO A 281 9.10 14.17 1.09
C PRO A 281 9.90 14.00 2.38
N THR A 282 9.21 14.01 3.52
CA THR A 282 9.84 13.89 4.85
C THR A 282 8.95 13.10 5.80
N LEU A 283 9.60 12.39 6.73
CA LEU A 283 8.93 11.70 7.84
C LEU A 283 8.48 12.67 8.93
N SER A 284 9.09 13.85 9.02
CA SER A 284 8.73 14.84 10.03
C SER A 284 9.07 16.25 9.60
N ALA A 285 8.10 17.16 9.68
CA ALA A 285 8.31 18.58 9.48
C ALA A 285 7.36 19.40 10.36
N THR A 286 7.78 20.62 10.70
CA THR A 286 6.91 21.63 11.29
C THR A 286 6.91 22.82 10.36
N LEU A 287 5.75 23.13 9.78
CA LEU A 287 5.59 24.28 8.90
C LEU A 287 5.13 25.47 9.70
N ASN A 288 5.72 26.63 9.44
CA ASN A 288 5.45 27.86 10.18
C ASN A 288 4.98 28.96 9.23
N ALA A 289 4.02 29.78 9.66
CA ALA A 289 3.57 30.96 8.94
C ALA A 289 3.19 32.10 9.91
N THR A 290 3.19 33.31 9.38
CA THR A 290 2.49 34.44 9.98
C THR A 290 1.37 34.85 9.03
N LEU A 291 0.13 34.80 9.52
CA LEU A 291 -1.08 35.07 8.74
C LEU A 291 -1.72 36.37 9.22
N ASN A 292 -2.22 37.18 8.29
CA ASN A 292 -2.97 38.37 8.63
C ASN A 292 -4.46 38.09 8.47
N VAL A 293 -5.24 38.27 9.53
CA VAL A 293 -6.68 38.01 9.58
C VAL A 293 -7.47 39.24 10.03
N GLY A 294 -8.73 39.32 9.62
CA GLY A 294 -9.69 40.31 10.10
C GLY A 294 -10.26 39.94 11.47
N LEU A 295 -11.04 40.83 12.09
CA LEU A 295 -11.77 40.48 13.31
C LEU A 295 -12.78 39.36 13.02
N GLY A 296 -12.94 38.44 13.99
CA GLY A 296 -13.93 37.38 13.93
C GLY A 296 -13.35 35.98 14.06
N ALA A 297 -14.20 35.00 13.74
CA ALA A 297 -13.86 33.58 13.79
C ALA A 297 -13.21 33.14 12.47
N HIS A 298 -12.16 32.34 12.60
CA HIS A 298 -11.36 31.82 11.51
C HIS A 298 -11.13 30.32 11.67
N MET A 299 -10.96 29.64 10.53
CA MET A 299 -10.65 28.22 10.50
C MET A 299 -9.48 27.94 9.57
N LEU A 300 -8.43 27.33 10.12
CA LEU A 300 -7.35 26.73 9.36
C LEU A 300 -7.69 25.27 9.06
N THR A 301 -7.42 24.81 7.85
CA THR A 301 -7.58 23.41 7.44
C THR A 301 -6.38 22.97 6.61
N ALA A 302 -5.84 21.79 6.92
CA ALA A 302 -4.74 21.17 6.19
C ALA A 302 -5.12 19.77 5.70
N ASN A 303 -4.72 19.45 4.47
CA ASN A 303 -4.80 18.11 3.90
C ASN A 303 -3.47 17.75 3.25
N ALA A 304 -3.12 16.47 3.25
CA ALA A 304 -1.96 15.96 2.54
C ALA A 304 -2.14 14.47 2.25
N LYS A 305 -1.30 13.95 1.36
CA LYS A 305 -1.05 12.52 1.18
C LYS A 305 0.44 12.25 1.39
N ASP A 306 0.77 10.99 1.65
CA ASP A 306 2.15 10.53 1.60
C ASP A 306 2.58 10.19 0.15
N LYS A 307 3.80 9.67 -0.04
CA LYS A 307 4.31 9.26 -1.36
C LYS A 307 3.72 7.95 -1.89
N ALA A 308 3.13 7.13 -1.04
CA ALA A 308 2.38 5.94 -1.47
C ALA A 308 0.94 6.26 -1.89
N GLY A 309 0.45 7.46 -1.59
CA GLY A 309 -0.86 7.96 -1.94
C GLY A 309 -1.90 7.84 -0.82
N ASN A 310 -1.51 7.41 0.39
CA ASN A 310 -2.39 7.37 1.55
C ASN A 310 -2.75 8.80 1.97
N ALA A 311 -4.06 9.07 2.11
CA ALA A 311 -4.54 10.39 2.48
C ALA A 311 -4.64 10.55 4.00
N ALA A 312 -4.13 11.66 4.51
CA ALA A 312 -4.33 12.04 5.91
C ALA A 312 -5.82 12.29 6.21
N THR A 313 -6.19 12.10 7.47
CA THR A 313 -7.38 12.78 7.99
C THR A 313 -7.10 14.29 8.01
N ALA A 314 -8.00 15.08 7.43
CA ALA A 314 -7.87 16.53 7.41
C ALA A 314 -7.71 17.10 8.83
N ALA A 315 -6.75 17.99 9.04
CA ALA A 315 -6.56 18.68 10.31
C ALA A 315 -7.15 20.08 10.23
N SER A 316 -8.12 20.38 11.09
CA SER A 316 -8.71 21.71 11.19
C SER A 316 -8.56 22.28 12.59
N VAL A 317 -8.32 23.59 12.68
CA VAL A 317 -8.32 24.32 13.95
C VAL A 317 -9.07 25.64 13.78
N ALA A 318 -9.98 25.91 14.71
CA ALA A 318 -10.73 27.16 14.77
C ALA A 318 -10.16 28.09 15.85
N PHE A 319 -10.11 29.39 15.56
CA PHE A 319 -9.66 30.44 16.49
C PHE A 319 -10.44 31.73 16.22
N VAL A 320 -10.32 32.70 17.12
CA VAL A 320 -10.97 34.01 17.00
C VAL A 320 -9.94 35.10 17.16
N TYR A 321 -9.97 36.12 16.30
CA TYR A 321 -9.30 37.39 16.56
C TYR A 321 -10.34 38.40 17.06
N ASP A 322 -10.12 38.93 18.27
CA ASP A 322 -10.97 39.95 18.90
C ASP A 322 -10.11 41.00 19.61
N VAL A 323 -10.62 42.23 19.72
CA VAL A 323 -9.97 43.33 20.45
C VAL A 323 -10.84 43.73 21.65
N PRO A 324 -10.24 43.93 22.84
CA PRO A 324 -11.00 44.39 23.98
C PRO A 324 -11.65 45.76 23.68
N PRO A 325 -12.84 46.05 24.25
CA PRO A 325 -13.49 47.33 24.05
C PRO A 325 -12.60 48.47 24.54
N THR A 326 -12.43 49.52 23.74
CA THR A 326 -11.74 50.74 24.17
C THR A 326 -12.59 51.44 25.22
N SER A 327 -12.13 51.50 26.48
CA SER A 327 -12.77 52.33 27.49
C SER A 327 -12.59 53.80 27.11
N ASN A 328 -13.66 54.47 26.69
CA ASN A 328 -13.65 55.92 26.61
C ASN A 328 -13.56 56.46 28.04
N ALA A 329 -12.37 56.91 28.46
CA ALA A 329 -12.23 57.75 29.63
C ALA A 329 -12.87 59.10 29.29
N GLY A 330 -14.05 59.35 29.85
CA GLY A 330 -14.74 60.65 29.79
C GLY A 330 -14.12 61.67 30.71
#